data_AF-A0AAE5CPT3-F1
#
_entry.id   AF-A0AAE5CPT3-F1
#
_cell.length_a   1.000
_cell.length_b   1.000
_cell.length_c   1.000
_cell.angle_alpha   90.00
_cell.angle_beta   90.00
_cell.angle_gamma   90.00
#
_symmetry.space_group_name_H-M   'P 1'
#
loop_
_entity.id
_entity.type
_entity.pdbx_description
1 polymer ?
#
loop_
_entity_poly.entity_id
_entity_poly.type
_entity_poly.pdbx_seq_one_letter_code
_entity_poly.pdbx_strand_id
1 'polypeptide(L)'
;MKKGFLASGITTCEGCAMELIARIVFEAAGENTVAVIPPGCGAILAGYNGETPLELPVVMSNLEATAAFASGIRAGLDILGKPEVRVLGFAGDGGTADIGLQSLSGAVERNER
;
A
#
# COMPACT_ATOMS: atom_id res chain seq x y z
N MET A 1 -6.77 -23.04 -5.42
CA MET A 1 -6.78 -21.57 -5.38
C MET A 1 -5.38 -21.09 -5.72
N LYS A 2 -5.21 -20.08 -6.58
CA LYS A 2 -3.92 -19.40 -6.68
C LYS A 2 -3.58 -18.83 -5.29
N LYS A 3 -2.33 -18.96 -4.87
CA LYS A 3 -1.85 -18.38 -3.62
C LYS A 3 -1.88 -16.85 -3.80
N GLY A 4 -2.70 -16.15 -3.02
CA GLY A 4 -2.72 -14.68 -3.02
C GLY A 4 -1.47 -14.10 -2.33
N PHE A 5 -1.31 -12.78 -2.39
CA PHE A 5 -0.13 -12.10 -1.83
C PHE A 5 -0.20 -11.80 -0.33
N LEU A 6 -1.32 -12.09 0.34
CA LEU A 6 -1.46 -11.98 1.79
C LEU A 6 -1.50 -13.37 2.41
N ALA A 7 -0.56 -13.64 3.32
CA ALA A 7 -0.50 -14.87 4.08
C ALA A 7 -1.78 -15.12 4.90
N SER A 8 -2.01 -16.39 5.25
CA SER A 8 -3.01 -16.77 6.24
C SER A 8 -2.50 -16.55 7.66
N GLY A 9 -3.39 -16.31 8.62
CA GLY A 9 -3.04 -16.18 10.04
C GLY A 9 -2.52 -14.79 10.40
N ILE A 10 -3.25 -13.75 10.02
CA ILE A 10 -2.94 -12.35 10.35
C ILE A 10 -3.79 -11.87 11.52
N THR A 11 -3.37 -10.81 12.22
CA THR A 11 -3.99 -10.35 13.47
C THR A 11 -5.08 -9.28 13.29
N THR A 12 -5.76 -9.31 12.15
CA THR A 12 -6.98 -8.52 11.91
C THR A 12 -8.16 -9.09 12.70
N CYS A 13 -9.24 -8.32 12.83
CA CYS A 13 -10.47 -8.82 13.43
C CYS A 13 -11.07 -9.96 12.61
N GLU A 14 -11.75 -10.90 13.27
CA GLU A 14 -12.59 -11.91 12.60
C GLU A 14 -13.60 -11.23 11.67
N GLY A 15 -13.60 -11.62 10.39
CA GLY A 15 -14.46 -11.02 9.37
C GLY A 15 -14.09 -9.59 8.95
N CYS A 16 -12.84 -9.16 9.16
CA CYS A 16 -12.40 -7.82 8.79
C CYS A 16 -12.57 -7.55 7.28
N ALA A 17 -13.43 -6.57 6.94
CA ALA A 17 -13.67 -6.18 5.56
C ALA A 17 -12.41 -5.58 4.90
N MET A 18 -11.59 -4.84 5.66
CA MET A 18 -10.33 -4.27 5.16
C MET A 18 -9.36 -5.36 4.70
N GLU A 19 -9.25 -6.47 5.45
CA GLU A 19 -8.42 -7.60 5.03
C GLU A 19 -8.94 -8.21 3.73
N LEU A 20 -10.25 -8.46 3.63
CA LEU A 20 -10.84 -9.02 2.42
C LEU A 20 -10.59 -8.14 1.21
N ILE A 21 -10.75 -6.81 1.36
CA ILE A 21 -10.43 -5.83 0.33
C ILE A 21 -8.94 -5.90 -0.02
N ALA A 22 -8.05 -5.93 0.96
CA ALA A 22 -6.60 -6.01 0.72
C ALA A 22 -6.22 -7.28 -0.06
N ARG A 23 -6.82 -8.43 0.26
CA ARG A 23 -6.59 -9.69 -0.48
C ARG A 23 -6.95 -9.54 -1.95
N ILE A 24 -8.12 -8.98 -2.25
CA ILE A 24 -8.59 -8.74 -3.62
C ILE A 24 -7.71 -7.72 -4.33
N VAL A 25 -7.42 -6.59 -3.67
CA VAL A 25 -6.64 -5.49 -4.25
C VAL A 25 -5.22 -5.93 -4.61
N PHE A 26 -4.52 -6.61 -3.70
CA PHE A 26 -3.15 -7.06 -3.97
C PHE A 26 -3.12 -8.18 -5.02
N GLU A 27 -4.09 -9.09 -5.03
CA GLU A 27 -4.21 -10.10 -6.09
C GLU A 27 -4.43 -9.46 -7.47
N ALA A 28 -5.26 -8.41 -7.54
CA ALA A 28 -5.48 -7.64 -8.76
C ALA A 28 -4.27 -6.80 -9.17
N ALA A 29 -3.52 -6.24 -8.21
CA ALA A 29 -2.31 -5.46 -8.49
C ALA A 29 -1.19 -6.31 -9.11
N GLY A 30 -1.10 -7.58 -8.71
CA GLY A 30 -0.14 -8.55 -9.24
C GLY A 30 1.25 -8.46 -8.62
N GLU A 31 2.12 -9.40 -9.00
CA GLU A 31 3.43 -9.62 -8.37
C GLU A 31 4.41 -8.46 -8.52
N ASN A 32 4.25 -7.65 -9.58
CA ASN A 32 5.13 -6.52 -9.85
C ASN A 32 4.60 -5.22 -9.23
N THR A 33 4.38 -5.25 -7.92
CA THR A 33 3.78 -4.14 -7.16
C THR A 33 4.59 -3.85 -5.90
N VAL A 34 4.86 -2.58 -5.65
CA VAL A 34 5.35 -2.05 -4.36
C VAL A 34 4.19 -1.38 -3.63
N ALA A 35 3.93 -1.80 -2.41
CA ALA A 35 2.87 -1.24 -1.57
C ALA A 35 3.39 -0.12 -0.66
N VAL A 36 2.56 0.89 -0.41
CA VAL A 36 2.77 1.95 0.58
C VAL A 36 1.57 1.94 1.52
N ILE A 37 1.82 1.64 2.80
CA ILE A 37 0.76 1.47 3.79
C ILE A 37 1.04 2.40 4.99
N PRO A 38 0.20 3.41 5.28
CA PRO A 38 0.38 4.28 6.43
C PRO A 38 -0.03 3.60 7.76
N PRO A 39 0.30 4.22 8.91
CA PRO A 39 -0.27 3.89 10.21
C PRO A 39 -1.80 3.86 10.17
N GLY A 40 -2.40 2.88 10.85
CA GLY A 40 -3.85 2.67 10.87
C GLY A 40 -4.17 1.19 10.99
N CYS A 41 -5.45 0.80 10.87
CA CYS A 41 -5.82 -0.63 10.92
C CYS A 41 -5.08 -1.48 9.87
N GLY A 42 -4.82 -0.90 8.69
CA GLY A 42 -4.07 -1.58 7.61
C GLY A 42 -2.58 -1.75 7.88
N ALA A 43 -1.99 -1.06 8.87
CA ALA A 43 -0.54 -1.11 9.14
C ALA A 43 -0.04 -2.52 9.45
N ILE A 44 -0.91 -3.37 10.01
CA ILE A 44 -0.58 -4.78 10.27
C ILE A 44 -0.23 -5.57 9.01
N LEU A 45 -0.72 -5.11 7.84
CA LEU A 45 -0.40 -5.70 6.54
C LEU A 45 1.02 -5.34 6.09
N ALA A 46 1.55 -4.18 6.52
CA ALA A 46 2.94 -3.79 6.24
C ALA A 46 3.92 -4.61 7.08
N GLY A 47 3.53 -4.94 8.31
CA GLY A 47 4.24 -5.82 9.20
C GLY A 47 4.15 -5.41 10.67
N TYR A 48 4.48 -6.33 11.55
CA TYR A 48 4.56 -6.12 12.99
C TYR A 48 5.65 -7.00 13.58
N ASN A 49 6.43 -6.44 14.51
CA ASN A 49 7.47 -7.17 15.26
C ASN A 49 8.51 -7.91 14.39
N GLY A 50 8.86 -7.35 13.23
CA GLY A 50 9.85 -7.92 12.31
C GLY A 50 9.29 -8.95 11.32
N GLU A 51 7.98 -9.22 11.36
CA GLU A 51 7.30 -10.11 10.41
C GLU A 51 6.30 -9.31 9.56
N THR A 52 6.06 -9.75 8.34
CA THR A 52 5.03 -9.16 7.47
C THR A 52 4.19 -10.24 6.81
N PRO A 53 2.85 -10.10 6.80
CA PRO A 53 1.99 -11.05 6.11
C PRO A 53 1.89 -10.77 4.60
N LEU A 54 2.37 -9.62 4.13
CA LEU A 54 2.33 -9.24 2.72
C LEU A 54 3.58 -9.77 2.00
N GLU A 55 3.36 -10.62 1.02
CA GLU A 55 4.42 -11.24 0.19
C GLU A 55 4.95 -10.30 -0.90
N LEU A 56 4.44 -9.07 -0.98
CA LEU A 56 4.91 -8.00 -1.87
C LEU A 56 5.83 -7.03 -1.12
N PRO A 57 6.80 -6.38 -1.80
CA PRO A 57 7.56 -5.28 -1.21
C PRO A 57 6.63 -4.21 -0.67
N VAL A 58 6.81 -3.83 0.59
CA VAL A 58 5.98 -2.83 1.26
C VAL A 58 6.83 -1.88 2.07
N VAL A 59 6.46 -0.60 2.04
CA VAL A 59 7.00 0.42 2.94
C VAL A 59 5.89 1.00 3.78
N MET A 60 6.16 1.15 5.08
CA MET A 60 5.28 1.90 5.96
C MET A 60 5.60 3.39 5.81
N SER A 61 4.64 4.19 5.36
CA SER A 61 4.78 5.64 5.27
C SER A 61 4.45 6.31 6.60
N ASN A 62 4.47 7.66 6.65
CA ASN A 62 3.70 8.39 7.66
C ASN A 62 2.21 8.44 7.25
N LEU A 63 1.32 8.80 8.18
CA LEU A 63 -0.13 8.82 7.92
C LEU A 63 -0.54 9.94 6.95
N GLU A 64 0.08 11.10 7.05
CA GLU A 64 -0.19 12.29 6.22
C GLU A 64 0.40 12.20 4.80
N ALA A 65 1.32 11.27 4.56
CA ALA A 65 2.26 11.34 3.43
C ALA A 65 2.23 10.13 2.49
N THR A 66 1.25 9.21 2.57
CA THR A 66 1.21 7.99 1.75
C THR A 66 1.41 8.24 0.25
N ALA A 67 0.69 9.20 -0.33
CA ALA A 67 0.78 9.49 -1.75
C ALA A 67 2.09 10.21 -2.12
N ALA A 68 2.70 10.96 -1.20
CA ALA A 68 4.02 11.56 -1.41
C ALA A 68 5.13 10.49 -1.42
N PHE A 69 5.04 9.50 -0.51
CA PHE A 69 5.92 8.32 -0.54
C PHE A 69 5.76 7.55 -1.86
N ALA A 70 4.52 7.30 -2.29
CA ALA A 70 4.25 6.63 -3.56
C ALA A 70 4.86 7.38 -4.76
N SER A 71 4.71 8.71 -4.81
CA SER A 71 5.31 9.56 -5.85
C SER A 71 6.84 9.42 -5.88
N GLY A 72 7.49 9.44 -4.71
CA GLY A 72 8.94 9.29 -4.60
C GLY A 72 9.43 7.91 -5.06
N ILE A 73 8.70 6.85 -4.72
CA ILE A 73 9.01 5.47 -5.17
C ILE A 73 8.86 5.36 -6.69
N ARG A 74 7.78 5.91 -7.26
CA ARG A 74 7.55 5.94 -8.72
C ARG A 74 8.69 6.65 -9.44
N ALA A 75 9.03 7.86 -9.01
CA ALA A 75 10.14 8.62 -9.57
C ALA A 75 11.49 7.86 -9.48
N GLY A 76 11.75 7.20 -8.35
CA GLY A 76 12.95 6.36 -8.18
C GLY A 76 12.97 5.17 -9.14
N LEU A 77 11.84 4.47 -9.31
CA LEU A 77 11.71 3.36 -10.23
C LEU A 77 11.86 3.79 -11.70
N ASP A 78 11.38 4.98 -12.08
CA ASP A 78 11.56 5.53 -13.43
C ASP A 78 13.04 5.78 -13.73
N ILE A 79 13.79 6.35 -12.79
CA ILE A 79 15.24 6.56 -12.91
C ILE A 79 15.97 5.21 -13.06
N LEU A 80 15.50 4.18 -12.36
CA LEU A 80 16.05 2.83 -12.44
C LEU A 80 15.63 2.07 -13.71
N GLY A 81 14.82 2.68 -14.59
CA GLY A 81 14.33 2.05 -15.81
C GLY A 81 13.34 0.91 -15.56
N LYS A 82 12.55 1.01 -14.49
CA LYS A 82 11.51 0.03 -14.09
C LYS A 82 10.08 0.60 -14.18
N PRO A 83 9.63 1.09 -15.34
CA PRO A 83 8.29 1.66 -15.51
C PRO A 83 7.16 0.63 -15.33
N GLU A 84 7.47 -0.66 -15.44
CA GLU A 84 6.50 -1.76 -15.35
C GLU A 84 6.13 -2.15 -13.91
N VAL A 85 6.89 -1.70 -12.91
CA VAL A 85 6.59 -1.89 -11.49
C VAL A 85 5.46 -0.96 -11.08
N ARG A 86 4.38 -1.47 -10.47
CA ARG A 86 3.30 -0.65 -9.93
C ARG A 86 3.65 -0.11 -8.55
N VAL A 87 3.18 1.09 -8.23
CA VAL A 87 3.23 1.64 -6.88
C VAL A 87 1.80 1.80 -6.38
N LEU A 88 1.48 1.18 -5.25
CA LEU A 88 0.12 1.14 -4.72
C LEU A 88 0.07 1.69 -3.30
N GLY A 89 -0.58 2.83 -3.11
CA GLY A 89 -0.96 3.32 -1.79
C GLY A 89 -2.21 2.63 -1.28
N PHE A 90 -2.13 1.93 -0.15
CA PHE A 90 -3.28 1.31 0.52
C PHE A 90 -3.50 1.98 1.87
N ALA A 91 -4.33 3.03 1.87
CA ALA A 91 -4.58 3.89 3.01
C ALA A 91 -6.04 3.79 3.48
N GLY A 92 -6.25 3.96 4.79
CA GLY A 92 -7.59 4.10 5.37
C GLY A 92 -8.23 5.45 5.07
N ASP A 93 -9.43 5.66 5.58
CA ASP A 93 -10.22 6.88 5.43
C ASP A 93 -9.49 8.11 5.99
N GLY A 94 -8.93 8.04 7.21
CA GLY A 94 -8.16 9.18 7.76
C GLY A 94 -6.92 9.55 6.92
N GLY A 95 -6.25 8.56 6.33
CA GLY A 95 -5.09 8.76 5.45
C GLY A 95 -5.44 9.16 4.01
N THR A 96 -6.73 9.29 3.68
CA THR A 96 -7.19 9.64 2.32
C THR A 96 -8.10 10.85 2.29
N ALA A 97 -9.04 10.95 3.23
CA ALA A 97 -10.07 11.98 3.28
C ALA A 97 -9.84 13.06 4.35
N ASP A 98 -8.81 12.91 5.19
CA ASP A 98 -8.45 13.88 6.23
C ASP A 98 -6.96 14.25 6.16
N ILE A 99 -6.13 13.80 7.10
CA ILE A 99 -4.73 14.25 7.21
C ILE A 99 -3.88 13.90 5.98
N GLY A 100 -4.20 12.82 5.26
CA GLY A 100 -3.49 12.43 4.04
C GLY A 100 -3.97 13.10 2.76
N LEU A 101 -5.08 13.86 2.82
CA LEU A 101 -5.71 14.46 1.64
C LEU A 101 -4.75 15.40 0.89
N GLN A 102 -3.92 16.15 1.61
CA GLN A 102 -2.97 17.07 0.98
C GLN A 102 -1.96 16.32 0.08
N SER A 103 -1.39 15.21 0.57
CA SER A 103 -0.42 14.45 -0.23
C SER A 103 -1.09 13.74 -1.40
N LEU A 104 -2.31 13.22 -1.20
CA LEU A 104 -3.12 12.61 -2.24
C LEU A 104 -3.46 13.60 -3.36
N SER A 105 -3.98 14.78 -2.99
CA SER A 105 -4.29 15.84 -3.94
C SER A 105 -3.06 16.26 -4.74
N GLY A 106 -1.89 16.36 -4.09
CA GLY A 106 -0.64 16.71 -4.77
C GLY A 106 -0.20 15.66 -5.79
N ALA A 107 -0.38 14.37 -5.49
CA ALA A 107 -0.07 13.29 -6.44
C ALA A 107 -1.03 13.30 -7.64
N VAL A 108 -2.32 13.55 -7.40
CA VAL A 108 -3.32 13.69 -8.48
C VAL A 108 -2.99 14.88 -9.39
N GLU A 109 -2.63 16.03 -8.83
CA GLU A 109 -2.25 17.23 -9.61
C GLU A 109 -1.05 16.95 -10.53
N ARG A 110 -0.09 16.15 -10.07
CA ARG A 110 1.08 15.75 -10.86
C ARG A 110 0.79 14.65 -11.89
N ASN A 111 -0.41 14.10 -11.92
CA ASN A 111 -0.78 12.93 -12.73
C ASN A 111 0.17 11.74 -12.49
N GLU A 112 0.51 11.49 -11.23
CA GLU A 112 1.30 10.31 -10.84
C GLU A 112 0.60 9.02 -11.31
N ARG A 113 1.39 8.02 -11.72
CA ARG A 113 0.93 6.75 -12.30
C ARG A 113 1.45 5.53 -11.56
#